data_AF-A0A554VSH5-F1
#
_entry.id   AF-A0A554VSH5-F1
#
_cell.length_a   1.000
_cell.length_b   1.000
_cell.length_c   1.000
_cell.angle_alpha   90.00
_cell.angle_beta   90.00
_cell.angle_gamma   90.00
#
_symmetry.space_group_name_H-M   'P 1'
#
loop_
_entity.id
_entity.type
_entity.pdbx_description
1 polymer ?
#
loop_
_entity_poly.entity_id
_entity_poly.type
_entity_poly.pdbx_seq_one_letter_code
_entity_poly.pdbx_strand_id
1 'polypeptide(L)' 'MAGRFEIHQDDEQSYKFRLVDGDGNVVAVSPRFKTVSGVVDGINAMRENAATGLVVDLRRPQPQG' A
#
# COMPACT_ATOMS: atom_id res chain seq x y z
N MET A 1 10.65 15.33 -5.05
CA MET A 1 11.42 14.22 -4.44
C MET A 1 10.74 12.90 -4.81
N ALA A 2 11.46 11.77 -4.85
CA ALA A 2 10.85 10.48 -5.11
C ALA A 2 9.94 10.06 -3.93
N GLY A 3 8.84 9.36 -4.22
CA GLY A 3 8.01 8.75 -3.18
C GLY A 3 8.80 7.72 -2.36
N ARG A 4 8.35 7.46 -1.14
CA ARG A 4 9.02 6.55 -0.19
C ARG A 4 8.04 5.56 0.45
N PHE A 5 8.56 4.38 0.78
CA PHE A 5 7.87 3.42 1.62
C PHE A 5 8.24 3.66 3.08
N GLU A 6 7.25 3.71 3.95
CA GLU A 6 7.42 3.86 5.39
C GLU A 6 6.84 2.63 6.09
N ILE A 7 7.61 2.00 6.98
CA ILE A 7 7.11 0.92 7.84
C ILE A 7 6.64 1.53 9.15
N HIS A 8 5.41 1.24 9.52
CA HIS A 8 4.78 1.70 10.75
C HIS A 8 4.33 0.50 11.58
N GLN A 9 4.58 0.56 12.88
CA GLN A 9 3.89 -0.31 13.83
C GLN A 9 2.43 0.16 13.94
N ASP A 10 1.48 -0.75 13.71
CA ASP A 10 0.05 -0.41 13.80
C ASP A 10 -0.51 -0.67 15.21
N ASP A 11 -0.11 -1.79 15.81
CA ASP A 11 -0.37 -2.16 17.21
C ASP A 11 0.85 -2.91 17.79
N GLU A 12 0.79 -3.36 19.05
CA GLU A 12 1.91 -4.06 19.70
C GLU A 12 2.40 -5.31 18.95
N GLN A 13 1.60 -5.88 18.05
CA GLN A 13 1.87 -7.16 17.39
C GLN A 13 1.78 -7.09 15.86
N SER A 14 1.51 -5.92 15.28
CA SER A 14 1.31 -5.80 13.84
C SER A 14 1.96 -4.56 13.23
N TYR A 15 2.28 -4.70 11.95
CA TYR A 15 3.02 -3.73 11.16
C TYR A 15 2.28 -3.49 9.84
N LYS A 16 2.45 -2.30 9.28
CA LYS A 16 1.96 -1.94 7.95
C LYS A 16 2.99 -1.07 7.25
N PHE A 17 2.91 -0.99 5.94
CA PHE A 17 3.62 0.04 5.19
C PHE A 17 2.67 1.06 4.59
N ARG A 18 3.20 2.27 4.38
CA ARG A 18 2.56 3.33 3.60
C ARG A 18 3.46 3.71 2.44
N LEU A 19 2.87 3.98 1.29
CA LEU A 19 3.54 4.69 0.20
C LEU A 19 3.17 6.16 0.31
N VAL A 20 4.19 7.01 0.37
CA VAL A 20 4.05 8.46 0.46
C VAL A 20 4.65 9.10 -0.78
N ASP A 21 3.95 10.07 -1.37
CA ASP A 21 4.46 10.83 -2.52
C ASP A 21 5.55 11.85 -2.13
N GLY A 22 6.02 12.62 -3.11
CA GLY A 22 7.08 13.61 -2.91
C GLY A 22 6.69 14.79 -2.02
N ASP A 23 5.39 15.02 -1.83
CA ASP A 23 4.82 16.12 -1.07
C ASP A 23 4.38 15.68 0.34
N GLY A 24 4.45 14.38 0.63
CA GLY A 24 4.10 13.83 1.93
C GLY A 24 2.70 13.23 2.01
N ASN A 25 1.96 13.14 0.91
CA ASN A 25 0.63 12.55 0.91
C ASN A 25 0.70 11.03 0.87
N VAL A 26 -0.13 10.37 1.69
CA VAL A 26 -0.28 8.91 1.65
C VAL A 26 -1.09 8.52 0.43
N VAL A 27 -0.49 7.74 -0.47
CA VAL A 27 -1.15 7.28 -1.72
C VAL A 27 -1.55 5.80 -1.67
N ALA A 28 -0.95 5.00 -0.79
CA ALA A 28 -1.35 3.63 -0.54
C ALA A 28 -1.02 3.20 0.88
N VAL A 29 -1.82 2.28 1.43
CA VAL A 29 -1.62 1.67 2.75
C VAL A 29 -1.79 0.16 2.61
N SER A 30 -0.85 -0.59 3.18
CA SER A 30 -0.92 -2.05 3.14
C SER A 30 -1.93 -2.63 4.13
N PRO A 31 -2.32 -3.92 3.97
CA PRO A 31 -2.85 -4.72 5.06
C PRO A 31 -1.86 -4.81 6.24
N ARG A 32 -2.35 -5.36 7.36
CA ARG A 32 -1.52 -5.67 8.54
C ARG A 32 -0.68 -6.92 8.31
N PHE A 33 0.57 -6.87 8.70
CA PHE A 33 1.51 -7.97 8.76
C PHE A 33 1.86 -8.27 10.21
N LYS A 34 2.13 -9.53 10.54
CA LYS A 34 2.54 -9.95 11.90
C LYS A 34 4.03 -9.72 12.16
N THR A 35 4.84 -9.59 11.12
CA THR A 35 6.29 -9.44 11.22
C THR A 35 6.78 -8.35 10.28
N VAL A 36 7.90 -7.70 10.64
CA VAL A 36 8.57 -6.72 9.79
C VAL A 36 9.07 -7.36 8.49
N SER A 37 9.54 -8.62 8.53
CA SER A 37 9.93 -9.34 7.31
C SER A 37 8.79 -9.44 6.30
N GLY A 38 7.57 -9.74 6.76
CA GLY A 38 6.38 -9.78 5.91
C GLY A 38 6.04 -8.42 5.30
N VAL A 39 6.31 -7.32 6.02
CA VAL A 39 6.16 -5.96 5.46
C VAL A 39 7.14 -5.74 4.31
N VAL A 40 8.41 -6.14 4.48
CA VAL A 40 9.44 -6.00 3.43
C VAL A 40 9.06 -6.81 2.20
N ASP A 41 8.60 -8.05 2.38
CA ASP A 41 8.12 -8.90 1.28
C ASP A 41 6.93 -8.25 0.56
N GLY A 42 6.00 -7.66 1.31
CA GLY A 42 4.88 -6.90 0.75
C GLY A 42 5.31 -5.66 -0.05
N ILE A 43 6.34 -4.93 0.41
CA ILE A 43 6.90 -3.79 -0.32
C ILE A 43 7.54 -4.26 -1.64
N ASN A 44 8.32 -5.34 -1.61
CA ASN A 44 8.95 -5.90 -2.81
C ASN A 44 7.90 -6.34 -3.83
N ALA A 45 6.90 -7.10 -3.38
CA ALA A 45 5.77 -7.49 -4.22
C ALA A 45 5.04 -6.26 -4.79
N MET A 46 4.80 -5.21 -3.99
CA MET A 46 4.19 -3.98 -4.50
C MET A 46 5.07 -3.30 -5.55
N ARG A 47 6.39 -3.21 -5.36
CA ARG A 47 7.30 -2.61 -6.35
C ARG A 47 7.26 -3.34 -7.68
N GLU A 48 7.22 -4.67 -7.65
CA GLU A 48 7.15 -5.52 -8.84
C GLU A 48 5.79 -5.39 -9.55
N ASN A 49 4.70 -5.45 -8.79
CA ASN A 49 3.35 -5.50 -9.36
C ASN A 49 2.78 -4.11 -9.70
N ALA A 50 3.09 -3.07 -8.94
CA ALA A 50 2.51 -1.74 -9.15
C ALA A 50 3.06 -1.05 -10.41
N ALA A 51 4.28 -1.41 -10.85
CA ALA A 51 4.86 -0.86 -12.07
C ALA A 51 4.15 -1.32 -13.34
N THR A 52 3.53 -2.51 -13.34
CA THR A 52 2.92 -3.14 -14.52
C THR A 52 1.46 -3.57 -14.32
N GLY A 53 0.89 -3.37 -13.14
CA GLY A 53 -0.44 -3.82 -12.80
C GLY A 53 -1.53 -3.17 -13.63
N LEU A 54 -2.53 -3.96 -14.04
CA LEU A 54 -3.69 -3.44 -14.78
C LEU A 54 -4.61 -2.64 -13.86
N VAL A 55 -5.04 -1.48 -14.32
CA VAL A 55 -6.10 -0.70 -13.65
C VAL A 55 -7.45 -1.30 -14.02
N VAL A 56 -8.17 -1.78 -13.01
CA VAL A 56 -9.52 -2.35 -13.16
C VAL A 56 -10.49 -1.57 -12.30
N ASP A 57 -11.57 -1.07 -12.92
CA ASP A 57 -12.65 -0.38 -12.22
C ASP A 57 -13.67 -1.39 -11.68
N LEU A 58 -13.73 -1.54 -10.35
CA LEU A 58 -14.64 -2.46 -9.65
C LEU A 58 -15.79 -1.74 -8.93
N ARG A 59 -16.04 -0.47 -9.24
CA ARG A 59 -17.17 0.26 -8.67
C ARG A 59 -18.47 -0.45 -9.05
N ARG A 60 -19.35 -0.71 -8.08
CA ARG A 60 -20.70 -1.20 -8.39
C ARG A 60 -21.39 -0.16 -9.27
N PRO A 61 -22.12 -0.58 -10.34
CA PRO A 61 -22.94 0.35 -11.09
C PRO A 61 -23.87 1.08 -10.13
N GLN A 62 -23.80 2.40 -10.11
CA GLN A 62 -24.74 3.20 -9.32
C GLN A 62 -26.11 3.04 -9.97
N PRO A 63 -27.16 2.65 -9.23
CA PRO A 63 -28.51 2.63 -9.80
C PRO A 63 -28.80 4.04 -10.30
N GLN A 64 -29.10 4.15 -11.60
CA GLN A 64 -29.60 5.39 -12.17
C GLN A 64 -30.97 5.62 -11.53
N GLY A 65 -31.08 6.71 -10.76
CA GLY A 65 -32.35 7.17 -10.21
C GLY A 65 -33.31 7.63 -11.29
#